data_AF-A0A087U6B2-F1
#
_entry.id   AF-A0A087U6B2-F1
#
_cell.length_a   1.000
_cell.length_b   1.000
_cell.length_c   1.000
_cell.angle_alpha   90.00
_cell.angle_beta   90.00
_cell.angle_gamma   90.00
#
_symmetry.space_group_name_H-M   'P 1'
#
loop_
_entity.id
_entity.type
_entity.pdbx_description
1 polymer ?
#
loop_
_entity_poly.entity_id
_entity_poly.type
_entity_poly.pdbx_seq_one_letter_code
_entity_poly.pdbx_strand_id
1 'polypeptide(L)'
;MAKSENSQNSEKFEPGAARFGNFINYYSFNSVSKRLEAIPSDLLSQLQLNIHPVVCLDIGCNSGDLTVGLYSHLTSNIDGTKMHVLGIDLDDVLITRCNESNQYPEFVTYQQIDIMDANSTAQLTAFLEKYNRTEFDLITCFSTTMWIHLNYGDSGLNNFLKTVSNITKFLLLEPQEWKCYKAAVRRMTRLNREAFAIKKLQVKEITGHITKFLQSECNMKFHACFGETSWGRSLYLFQKN
;
A
#
# COMPACT_ATOMS: atom_id res chain seq x y z
N MET A 1 29.72 -48.63 2.82
CA MET A 1 29.71 -47.56 1.80
C MET A 1 28.27 -47.21 1.51
N ALA A 2 27.79 -46.08 2.02
CA ALA A 2 26.50 -45.51 1.62
C ALA A 2 26.71 -43.99 1.55
N LYS A 3 26.65 -43.44 0.34
CA LYS A 3 26.63 -42.00 0.10
C LYS A 3 25.20 -41.53 0.32
N SER A 4 24.98 -40.72 1.34
CA SER A 4 23.76 -39.92 1.49
C SER A 4 23.93 -38.63 0.69
N GLU A 5 23.41 -38.61 -0.54
CA GLU A 5 23.11 -37.37 -1.24
C GLU A 5 21.72 -36.91 -0.82
N ASN A 6 21.66 -35.86 0.00
CA ASN A 6 20.44 -35.07 0.11
C ASN A 6 20.86 -33.60 0.25
N SER A 7 21.18 -32.97 -0.88
CA SER A 7 21.29 -31.52 -0.97
C SER A 7 19.99 -30.99 -1.57
N GLN A 8 18.98 -30.83 -0.73
CA GLN A 8 17.90 -29.90 -1.04
C GLN A 8 18.52 -28.51 -1.08
N ASN A 9 18.65 -27.99 -2.31
CA ASN A 9 18.99 -26.61 -2.59
C ASN A 9 17.87 -25.75 -2.00
N SER A 10 17.99 -25.38 -0.72
CA SER A 10 17.22 -24.27 -0.18
C SER A 10 17.76 -23.03 -0.88
N GLU A 11 16.95 -22.45 -1.77
CA GLU A 11 17.24 -21.12 -2.30
C GLU A 11 17.48 -20.19 -1.12
N LYS A 12 18.73 -19.76 -0.93
CA LYS A 12 19.09 -18.80 0.11
C LYS A 12 18.16 -17.61 0.00
N PHE A 13 17.38 -17.37 1.05
CA PHE A 13 16.57 -16.16 1.17
C PHE A 13 17.49 -14.94 1.06
N GLU A 14 17.41 -14.24 -0.07
CA GLU A 14 18.16 -13.00 -0.30
C GLU A 14 17.21 -11.82 -0.09
N PRO A 15 17.39 -11.01 0.98
CA PRO A 15 16.47 -9.95 1.39
C PRO A 15 16.26 -8.80 0.37
N GLY A 16 16.76 -8.90 -0.86
CA GLY A 16 16.62 -7.91 -1.94
C GLY A 16 15.88 -8.41 -3.20
N ALA A 17 15.48 -9.69 -3.26
CA ALA A 17 14.90 -10.33 -4.45
C ALA A 17 13.36 -10.23 -4.54
N ALA A 18 12.73 -9.39 -3.72
CA ALA A 18 11.27 -9.25 -3.66
C ALA A 18 10.70 -8.63 -4.94
N ARG A 19 10.08 -9.46 -5.79
CA ARG A 19 9.45 -9.06 -7.07
C ARG A 19 8.30 -8.07 -6.87
N PHE A 20 7.53 -8.24 -5.81
CA PHE A 20 6.38 -7.40 -5.51
C PHE A 20 6.69 -6.32 -4.45
N GLY A 21 7.95 -6.19 -4.05
CA GLY A 21 8.35 -5.18 -3.08
C GLY A 21 8.13 -5.55 -1.61
N ASN A 22 7.74 -6.79 -1.34
CA ASN A 22 7.59 -7.40 -0.01
C ASN A 22 8.93 -7.60 0.72
N PHE A 23 9.70 -6.53 0.92
CA PHE A 23 10.96 -6.59 1.68
C PHE A 23 10.67 -6.69 3.18
N ILE A 24 11.25 -7.69 3.86
CA ILE A 24 11.08 -7.88 5.31
C ILE A 24 11.53 -6.67 6.14
N ASN A 25 12.56 -5.95 5.68
CA ASN A 25 13.15 -4.82 6.42
C ASN A 25 12.83 -3.46 5.75
N TYR A 26 11.64 -3.32 5.16
CA TYR A 26 11.30 -2.12 4.38
C TYR A 26 11.45 -0.82 5.17
N TYR A 27 10.99 -0.82 6.42
CA TYR A 27 11.00 0.37 7.30
C TYR A 27 12.35 0.67 7.94
N SER A 28 13.33 -0.26 7.90
CA SER A 28 14.72 0.03 8.29
C SER A 28 15.38 1.05 7.36
N PHE A 29 14.91 1.17 6.12
CA PHE A 29 15.42 2.11 5.12
C PHE A 29 14.47 3.27 4.84
N ASN A 30 13.16 3.10 5.11
CA ASN A 30 12.13 4.08 4.84
C ASN A 30 11.36 4.38 6.13
N SER A 31 11.87 5.34 6.91
CA SER A 31 11.32 5.71 8.21
C SER A 31 9.82 5.97 8.18
N VAL A 32 9.10 5.33 9.11
CA VAL A 32 7.68 5.56 9.39
C VAL A 32 7.44 7.00 9.83
N SER A 33 8.19 7.48 10.82
CA SER A 33 8.05 8.83 11.40
C SER A 33 8.10 9.93 10.35
N LYS A 34 9.05 9.86 9.42
CA LYS A 34 9.19 10.86 8.35
C LYS A 34 8.02 10.90 7.36
N ARG A 35 7.28 9.79 7.18
CA ARG A 35 6.04 9.80 6.39
C ARG A 35 4.91 10.42 7.19
N LEU A 36 4.78 10.03 8.46
CA LEU A 36 3.72 10.53 9.33
C LEU A 36 3.87 12.04 9.60
N GLU A 37 5.10 12.56 9.67
CA GLU A 37 5.38 14.01 9.77
C GLU A 37 4.76 14.84 8.63
N ALA A 38 4.62 14.25 7.43
CA ALA A 38 3.98 14.94 6.31
C ALA A 38 2.45 14.93 6.43
N ILE A 39 1.86 13.94 7.10
CA ILE A 39 0.40 13.79 7.21
C ILE A 39 -0.10 14.66 8.37
N PRO A 40 -1.08 15.55 8.19
CA PRO A 40 -1.66 16.30 9.30
C PRO A 40 -2.28 15.35 10.35
N SER A 41 -1.96 15.54 11.64
CA SER A 41 -2.50 14.69 12.72
C SER A 41 -4.01 14.88 12.93
N ASP A 42 -4.55 16.00 12.45
CA ASP A 42 -5.97 16.35 12.45
C ASP A 42 -6.66 16.04 11.10
N LEU A 43 -6.02 15.27 10.20
CA LEU A 43 -6.54 14.97 8.87
C LEU A 43 -7.98 14.45 8.90
N LEU A 44 -8.32 13.55 9.83
CA LEU A 44 -9.69 13.01 9.93
C LEU A 44 -10.74 14.10 10.18
N SER A 45 -10.39 15.12 10.98
CA SER A 45 -11.25 16.29 11.22
C SER A 45 -11.32 17.20 9.99
N GLN A 46 -10.18 17.42 9.30
CA GLN A 46 -10.14 18.21 8.06
C GLN A 46 -11.01 17.60 6.95
N LEU A 47 -11.06 16.26 6.88
CA LEU A 47 -11.90 15.51 5.93
C LEU A 47 -13.34 15.28 6.42
N GLN A 48 -13.71 15.79 7.60
CA GLN A 48 -15.02 15.60 8.22
C GLN A 48 -15.41 14.13 8.42
N LEU A 49 -14.41 13.26 8.64
CA LEU A 49 -14.58 11.83 8.87
C LEU A 49 -14.77 11.48 10.34
N ASN A 50 -14.57 12.43 11.26
CA ASN A 50 -14.63 12.23 12.71
C ASN A 50 -16.05 12.13 13.32
N ILE A 51 -17.09 12.09 12.48
CA ILE A 51 -18.50 12.00 12.92
C ILE A 51 -18.90 10.56 13.28
N HIS A 52 -18.23 9.58 12.68
CA HIS A 52 -18.47 8.15 12.87
C HIS A 52 -17.14 7.38 12.96
N PRO A 53 -17.14 6.12 13.45
CA PRO A 53 -16.01 5.22 13.30
C PRO A 53 -15.53 5.19 11.83
N VAL A 54 -14.26 5.55 11.63
CA VAL A 54 -13.59 5.60 10.32
C VAL A 54 -13.18 4.20 9.93
N VAL A 55 -13.53 3.76 8.72
CA VAL A 55 -13.08 2.46 8.20
C VAL A 55 -12.02 2.70 7.13
N CYS A 56 -10.80 2.25 7.41
CA CYS A 56 -9.61 2.48 6.60
C CYS A 56 -9.05 1.18 6.04
N LEU A 57 -8.49 1.24 4.83
CA LEU A 57 -7.73 0.16 4.22
C LEU A 57 -6.32 0.64 3.89
N ASP A 58 -5.30 -0.11 4.29
CA ASP A 58 -3.89 0.12 3.97
C ASP A 58 -3.36 -0.98 3.04
N ILE A 59 -3.04 -0.60 1.80
CA ILE A 59 -2.67 -1.52 0.72
C ILE A 59 -1.15 -1.66 0.62
N GLY A 60 -0.67 -2.88 0.81
CA GLY A 60 0.76 -3.20 0.89
C GLY A 60 1.33 -2.81 2.26
N CYS A 61 0.65 -3.25 3.33
CA CYS A 61 1.01 -2.91 4.71
C CYS A 61 2.40 -3.42 5.11
N ASN A 62 2.97 -4.37 4.36
CA ASN A 62 4.25 -4.99 4.63
C ASN A 62 4.29 -5.57 6.06
N SER A 63 5.25 -5.19 6.90
CA SER A 63 5.33 -5.59 8.31
C SER A 63 4.42 -4.81 9.27
N GLY A 64 3.53 -3.94 8.76
CA GLY A 64 2.51 -3.26 9.55
C GLY A 64 2.99 -2.03 10.34
N ASP A 65 4.29 -1.72 10.34
CA ASP A 65 4.84 -0.59 11.13
C ASP A 65 4.20 0.75 10.77
N LEU A 66 4.00 1.03 9.47
CA LEU A 66 3.33 2.25 9.03
C LEU A 66 1.83 2.20 9.29
N THR A 67 1.20 1.04 9.19
CA THR A 67 -0.24 0.87 9.47
C THR A 67 -0.55 1.23 10.92
N VAL A 68 0.23 0.69 11.87
CA VAL A 68 0.11 1.02 13.29
C VAL A 68 0.47 2.48 13.56
N GLY A 69 1.57 2.96 12.98
CA GLY A 69 1.97 4.36 13.12
C GLY A 69 0.91 5.34 12.62
N LEU A 70 0.28 5.04 11.48
CA LEU A 70 -0.80 5.82 10.91
C LEU A 70 -2.03 5.81 11.82
N TYR A 71 -2.43 4.64 12.33
CA TYR A 71 -3.52 4.51 13.29
C TYR A 71 -3.29 5.40 14.52
N SER A 72 -2.11 5.31 15.17
CA SER A 72 -1.78 6.13 16.33
C SER A 72 -1.71 7.63 15.99
N HIS A 73 -1.18 7.97 14.81
CA HIS A 73 -1.05 9.37 14.37
C HIS A 73 -2.41 10.03 14.16
N LEU A 74 -3.32 9.36 13.44
CA LEU A 74 -4.63 9.89 13.10
C LEU A 74 -5.63 9.85 14.25
N THR A 75 -5.43 8.98 15.23
CA THR A 75 -6.29 8.90 16.43
C THR A 75 -5.79 9.76 17.60
N SER A 76 -4.60 10.38 17.49
CA SER A 76 -3.94 11.11 18.58
C SER A 76 -4.74 12.28 19.18
N ASN A 77 -5.59 12.95 18.38
CA ASN A 77 -6.29 14.17 18.77
C ASN A 77 -7.81 14.04 18.79
N ILE A 78 -8.34 12.81 18.71
CA ILE A 78 -9.78 12.56 18.68
C ILE A 78 -10.16 11.60 19.80
N ASP A 79 -11.02 12.10 20.70
CA ASP A 79 -11.53 11.29 21.81
C ASP A 79 -12.69 10.42 21.30
N GLY A 80 -12.53 9.10 21.37
CA GLY A 80 -13.63 8.16 21.08
C GLY A 80 -13.95 7.84 19.61
N THR A 81 -13.15 8.28 18.63
CA THR A 81 -13.35 7.81 17.24
C THR A 81 -12.63 6.49 17.01
N LYS A 82 -13.41 5.41 16.91
CA LYS A 82 -12.92 4.05 16.62
C LYS A 82 -12.53 3.96 15.14
N MET A 83 -11.30 4.33 14.81
CA MET A 83 -10.75 4.00 13.50
C MET A 83 -10.54 2.48 13.43
N HIS A 84 -11.09 1.84 12.41
CA HIS A 84 -10.86 0.44 12.11
C HIS A 84 -10.03 0.34 10.84
N VAL A 85 -8.86 -0.29 10.93
CA VAL A 85 -7.89 -0.39 9.84
C VAL A 85 -7.79 -1.84 9.38
N LEU A 86 -7.97 -2.07 8.09
CA LEU A 86 -7.58 -3.31 7.43
C LEU A 86 -6.23 -3.09 6.75
N GLY A 87 -5.17 -3.73 7.25
CA GLY A 87 -3.90 -3.84 6.55
C GLY A 87 -3.90 -5.07 5.64
N ILE A 88 -3.60 -4.89 4.35
CA ILE A 88 -3.46 -6.01 3.41
C ILE A 88 -2.08 -6.06 2.80
N ASP A 89 -1.61 -7.27 2.58
CA ASP A 89 -0.41 -7.57 1.81
C ASP A 89 -0.60 -8.90 1.07
N LEU A 90 0.13 -9.09 -0.03
CA LEU A 90 0.09 -10.34 -0.79
C LEU A 90 0.92 -11.45 -0.13
N ASP A 91 1.89 -11.07 0.71
CA ASP A 91 2.82 -11.99 1.37
C ASP A 91 2.25 -12.49 2.71
N ASP A 92 1.99 -13.80 2.79
CA ASP A 92 1.41 -14.46 3.96
C ASP A 92 2.35 -14.48 5.17
N VAL A 93 3.66 -14.54 4.95
CA VAL A 93 4.67 -14.50 6.01
C VAL A 93 4.69 -13.13 6.66
N LEU A 94 4.60 -12.04 5.87
CA LEU A 94 4.48 -10.69 6.41
C LEU A 94 3.20 -10.51 7.21
N ILE A 95 2.07 -10.98 6.69
CA ILE A 95 0.77 -10.90 7.40
C ILE A 95 0.77 -11.72 8.69
N THR A 96 1.37 -12.91 8.68
CA THR A 96 1.53 -13.72 9.90
C THR A 96 2.27 -12.93 10.97
N ARG A 97 3.40 -12.30 10.61
CA ARG A 97 4.17 -11.46 11.54
C ARG A 97 3.40 -10.22 12.02
N CYS A 98 2.63 -9.58 11.15
CA CYS A 98 1.76 -8.47 11.54
C CYS A 98 0.77 -8.92 12.62
N ASN A 99 0.14 -10.09 12.43
CA ASN A 99 -0.81 -10.63 13.39
C ASN A 99 -0.15 -11.05 14.72
N GLU A 100 1.06 -11.61 14.69
CA GLU A 100 1.82 -11.96 15.90
C GLU A 100 2.25 -10.75 16.72
N SER A 101 2.49 -9.60 16.07
CA SER A 101 3.00 -8.37 16.71
C SER A 101 1.96 -7.27 16.85
N ASN A 102 0.69 -7.55 16.55
CA ASN A 102 -0.38 -6.55 16.53
C ASN A 102 -0.69 -6.02 17.93
N GLN A 103 -0.33 -4.76 18.17
CA GLN A 103 -0.58 -4.08 19.45
C GLN A 103 -2.03 -3.60 19.62
N TYR A 104 -2.82 -3.56 18.54
CA TYR A 104 -4.18 -3.01 18.52
C TYR A 104 -5.18 -3.95 17.84
N PRO A 105 -5.33 -5.23 18.28
CA PRO A 105 -6.14 -6.23 17.58
C PRO A 105 -7.64 -5.90 17.49
N GLU A 106 -8.15 -5.00 18.33
CA GLU A 106 -9.55 -4.53 18.27
C GLU A 106 -9.79 -3.49 17.16
N PHE A 107 -8.73 -2.81 16.70
CA PHE A 107 -8.81 -1.68 15.79
C PHE A 107 -8.07 -1.91 14.48
N VAL A 108 -7.02 -2.72 14.48
CA VAL A 108 -6.19 -3.03 13.32
C VAL A 108 -6.30 -4.53 13.04
N THR A 109 -6.74 -4.89 11.84
CA THR A 109 -6.82 -6.26 11.35
C THR A 109 -5.89 -6.42 10.17
N TYR A 110 -5.14 -7.53 10.10
CA TYR A 110 -4.30 -7.85 8.95
C TYR A 110 -4.82 -9.07 8.21
N GLN A 111 -4.87 -9.00 6.87
CA GLN A 111 -5.29 -10.12 6.02
C GLN A 111 -4.38 -10.26 4.81
N GLN A 112 -4.11 -11.50 4.42
CA GLN A 112 -3.41 -11.81 3.18
C GLN A 112 -4.41 -11.66 2.03
N ILE A 113 -4.23 -10.62 1.23
CA ILE A 113 -5.08 -10.27 0.08
C ILE A 113 -4.17 -9.69 -1.00
N ASP A 114 -4.15 -10.34 -2.17
CA ASP A 114 -3.62 -9.71 -3.39
C ASP A 114 -4.69 -8.78 -3.96
N ILE A 115 -4.46 -7.47 -3.87
CA ILE A 115 -5.38 -6.45 -4.40
C ILE A 115 -5.62 -6.56 -5.91
N MET A 116 -4.72 -7.23 -6.63
CA MET A 116 -4.84 -7.47 -8.08
C MET A 116 -5.61 -8.76 -8.41
N ASP A 117 -5.91 -9.61 -7.42
CA ASP A 117 -6.70 -10.82 -7.60
C ASP A 117 -8.19 -10.49 -7.76
N ALA A 118 -8.89 -11.29 -8.57
CA ALA A 118 -10.31 -11.09 -8.85
C ALA A 118 -11.20 -11.26 -7.60
N ASN A 119 -10.76 -12.05 -6.61
CA ASN A 119 -11.52 -12.29 -5.38
C ASN A 119 -11.29 -11.22 -4.30
N SER A 120 -10.29 -10.34 -4.47
CA SER A 120 -9.98 -9.28 -3.50
C SER A 120 -11.20 -8.44 -3.14
N THR A 121 -12.04 -8.12 -4.14
CA THR A 121 -13.25 -7.31 -3.92
C THR A 121 -14.23 -7.98 -2.96
N ALA A 122 -14.40 -9.31 -3.05
CA ALA A 122 -15.28 -10.04 -2.13
C ALA A 122 -14.72 -10.04 -0.70
N GLN A 123 -13.40 -10.21 -0.55
CA GLN A 123 -12.73 -10.19 0.76
C GLN A 123 -12.81 -8.81 1.42
N LEU A 124 -12.59 -7.74 0.65
CA LEU A 124 -12.73 -6.36 1.12
C LEU A 124 -14.19 -6.03 1.49
N THR A 125 -15.16 -6.51 0.70
CA THR A 125 -16.59 -6.35 0.99
C THR A 125 -16.95 -7.01 2.32
N ALA A 126 -16.48 -8.24 2.56
CA ALA A 126 -16.71 -8.94 3.82
C ALA A 126 -16.13 -8.21 5.05
N PHE A 127 -15.05 -7.42 4.88
CA PHE A 127 -14.56 -6.56 5.95
C PHE A 127 -15.47 -5.34 6.16
N LEU A 128 -15.87 -4.66 5.10
CA LEU A 128 -16.75 -3.49 5.15
C LEU A 128 -18.12 -3.81 5.78
N GLU A 129 -18.67 -4.99 5.49
CA GLU A 129 -19.94 -5.47 6.05
C GLU A 129 -19.93 -5.53 7.58
N LYS A 130 -18.80 -5.86 8.21
CA LYS A 130 -18.66 -5.88 9.69
C LYS A 130 -18.93 -4.51 10.33
N TYR A 131 -18.75 -3.43 9.56
CA TYR A 131 -18.91 -2.06 10.01
C TYR A 131 -20.12 -1.37 9.35
N ASN A 132 -20.98 -2.13 8.67
CA ASN A 132 -22.11 -1.59 7.90
C ASN A 132 -21.66 -0.48 6.93
N ARG A 133 -20.62 -0.76 6.14
CA ARG A 133 -20.09 0.13 5.11
C ARG A 133 -20.18 -0.52 3.74
N THR A 134 -20.28 0.31 2.70
CA THR A 134 -20.21 -0.09 1.29
C THR A 134 -18.92 0.36 0.61
N GLU A 135 -18.19 1.28 1.24
CA GLU A 135 -16.89 1.79 0.81
C GLU A 135 -16.06 2.19 2.03
N PHE A 136 -14.74 2.22 1.87
CA PHE A 136 -13.81 2.72 2.89
C PHE A 136 -13.88 4.24 2.98
N ASP A 137 -13.81 4.77 4.19
CA ASP A 137 -13.70 6.21 4.41
C ASP A 137 -12.33 6.73 3.91
N LEU A 138 -11.27 5.94 4.08
CA LEU A 138 -9.93 6.23 3.59
C LEU A 138 -9.24 4.97 3.08
N ILE A 139 -8.65 5.02 1.89
CA ILE A 139 -7.67 4.04 1.43
C ILE A 139 -6.29 4.71 1.40
N THR A 140 -5.31 4.04 2.00
CA THR A 140 -3.89 4.39 1.87
C THR A 140 -3.15 3.41 0.98
N CYS A 141 -2.23 3.92 0.17
CA CYS A 141 -1.35 3.11 -0.67
C CYS A 141 0.02 3.76 -0.71
N PHE A 142 0.87 3.36 0.23
CA PHE A 142 2.20 3.92 0.38
C PHE A 142 3.23 3.08 -0.37
N SER A 143 3.86 3.63 -1.41
CA SER A 143 4.96 2.94 -2.10
C SER A 143 4.60 1.56 -2.71
N THR A 144 3.35 1.35 -3.10
CA THR A 144 2.92 0.08 -3.71
C THR A 144 2.64 0.20 -5.21
N THR A 145 2.25 1.38 -5.70
CA THR A 145 1.87 1.62 -7.11
C THR A 145 2.96 1.24 -8.11
N MET A 146 4.25 1.46 -7.79
CA MET A 146 5.35 1.02 -8.65
C MET A 146 5.39 -0.48 -8.85
N TRP A 147 5.17 -1.25 -7.79
CA TRP A 147 5.24 -2.71 -7.84
C TRP A 147 4.08 -3.30 -8.64
N ILE A 148 2.89 -2.73 -8.48
CA ILE A 148 1.73 -3.05 -9.32
C ILE A 148 2.05 -2.75 -10.79
N HIS A 149 2.55 -1.55 -11.08
CA HIS A 149 2.85 -1.15 -12.44
C HIS A 149 3.94 -2.02 -13.10
N LEU A 150 5.01 -2.35 -12.38
CA LEU A 150 6.09 -3.23 -12.88
C LEU A 150 5.62 -4.65 -13.18
N ASN A 151 4.68 -5.19 -12.40
CA ASN A 151 4.21 -6.57 -12.53
C ASN A 151 3.03 -6.73 -13.49
N TYR A 152 2.14 -5.73 -13.57
CA TYR A 152 0.87 -5.82 -14.31
C TYR A 152 0.74 -4.80 -15.46
N GLY A 153 1.77 -3.98 -15.69
CA GLY A 153 1.82 -3.03 -16.80
C GLY A 153 0.90 -1.81 -16.62
N ASP A 154 0.83 -0.97 -17.66
CA ASP A 154 0.01 0.26 -17.65
C ASP A 154 -1.47 -0.07 -17.38
N SER A 155 -1.98 -1.17 -17.95
CA SER A 155 -3.34 -1.67 -17.72
C SER A 155 -3.57 -2.12 -16.28
N GLY A 156 -2.58 -2.75 -15.67
CA GLY A 156 -2.64 -3.17 -14.27
C GLY A 156 -2.71 -1.98 -13.32
N LEU A 157 -1.90 -0.94 -13.57
CA LEU A 157 -1.96 0.30 -12.80
C LEU A 157 -3.34 0.97 -12.93
N ASN A 158 -3.86 1.09 -14.15
CA ASN A 158 -5.17 1.69 -14.40
C ASN A 158 -6.31 0.89 -13.75
N ASN A 159 -6.28 -0.44 -13.85
CA ASN A 159 -7.26 -1.32 -13.22
C ASN A 159 -7.22 -1.20 -11.70
N PHE A 160 -6.01 -1.18 -11.11
CA PHE A 160 -5.83 -0.94 -9.68
C PHE A 160 -6.48 0.37 -9.23
N LEU A 161 -6.15 1.49 -9.91
CA LEU A 161 -6.70 2.81 -9.59
C LEU A 161 -8.23 2.82 -9.66
N LYS A 162 -8.80 2.19 -10.70
CA LYS A 162 -10.24 2.06 -10.87
C LYS A 162 -10.90 1.21 -9.78
N THR A 163 -10.27 0.10 -9.38
CA THR A 163 -10.76 -0.73 -8.28
C THR A 163 -10.79 0.07 -6.99
N VAL A 164 -9.68 0.69 -6.58
CA VAL A 164 -9.61 1.39 -5.29
C VAL A 164 -10.48 2.64 -5.25
N SER A 165 -10.61 3.39 -6.35
CA SER A 165 -11.50 4.56 -6.41
C SER A 165 -12.97 4.22 -6.24
N ASN A 166 -13.40 3.04 -6.70
CA ASN A 166 -14.79 2.61 -6.59
C ASN A 166 -15.21 2.33 -5.15
N ILE A 167 -14.26 1.90 -4.32
CA ILE A 167 -14.50 1.43 -2.94
C ILE A 167 -13.98 2.40 -1.88
N THR A 168 -13.77 3.68 -2.20
CA THR A 168 -13.38 4.67 -1.20
C THR A 168 -13.93 6.07 -1.43
N LYS A 169 -14.06 6.83 -0.33
CA LYS A 169 -14.29 8.28 -0.32
C LYS A 169 -13.01 9.08 -0.54
N PHE A 170 -11.91 8.64 0.07
CA PHE A 170 -10.62 9.33 0.04
C PHE A 170 -9.49 8.34 -0.26
N LEU A 171 -8.62 8.70 -1.20
CA LEU A 171 -7.48 7.87 -1.60
C LEU A 171 -6.17 8.65 -1.39
N LEU A 172 -5.33 8.17 -0.47
CA LEU A 172 -4.03 8.73 -0.16
C LEU A 172 -2.92 7.86 -0.77
N LEU A 173 -2.19 8.41 -1.75
CA LEU A 173 -1.16 7.70 -2.52
C LEU A 173 0.24 8.26 -2.24
N GLU A 174 1.23 7.39 -2.08
CA GLU A 174 2.65 7.72 -2.22
C GLU A 174 3.21 7.06 -3.49
N PRO A 175 3.05 7.67 -4.68
CA PRO A 175 3.60 7.11 -5.91
C PRO A 175 5.12 7.20 -5.92
N GLN A 176 5.79 6.15 -6.39
CA GLN A 176 7.24 6.22 -6.60
C GLN A 176 7.58 6.66 -8.02
N GLU A 177 8.53 7.58 -8.12
CA GLU A 177 8.99 8.12 -9.39
C GLU A 177 9.81 7.12 -10.22
N TRP A 178 9.93 7.40 -11.53
CA TRP A 178 10.62 6.54 -12.51
C TRP A 178 12.07 6.15 -12.13
N LYS A 179 12.75 6.97 -11.31
CA LYS A 179 14.06 6.64 -10.75
C LYS A 179 14.03 5.33 -9.94
N CYS A 180 12.95 5.08 -9.20
CA CYS A 180 12.76 3.87 -8.40
C CYS A 180 12.52 2.64 -9.28
N TYR A 181 11.79 2.78 -10.40
CA TYR A 181 11.59 1.71 -11.38
C TYR A 181 12.93 1.21 -11.93
N LYS A 182 13.80 2.13 -12.36
CA LYS A 182 15.15 1.79 -12.85
C LYS A 182 15.99 1.10 -11.78
N ALA A 183 15.89 1.53 -10.53
CA ALA A 183 16.59 0.91 -9.41
C ALA A 183 16.09 -0.52 -9.13
N ALA A 184 14.78 -0.76 -9.17
CA ALA A 184 14.17 -2.08 -9.01
C ALA A 184 14.63 -3.03 -10.12
N VAL A 185 14.59 -2.59 -11.39
CA VAL A 185 15.06 -3.40 -12.54
C VAL A 185 16.53 -3.76 -12.40
N ARG A 186 17.41 -2.77 -12.11
CA ARG A 186 18.84 -3.00 -11.91
C ARG A 186 19.11 -4.01 -10.80
N ARG A 187 18.31 -3.95 -9.71
CA ARG A 187 18.42 -4.89 -8.60
C ARG A 187 18.04 -6.32 -9.02
N MET A 188 16.94 -6.51 -9.76
CA MET A 188 16.56 -7.84 -10.26
C MET A 188 17.62 -8.42 -11.20
N THR A 189 18.17 -7.60 -12.10
CA THR A 189 19.26 -8.02 -13.00
C THR A 189 20.51 -8.43 -12.21
N ARG A 190 20.93 -7.63 -11.23
CA ARG A 190 22.12 -7.93 -10.41
C ARG A 190 21.97 -9.23 -9.61
N LEU A 191 20.76 -9.54 -9.17
CA LEU A 191 20.45 -10.76 -8.42
C LEU A 191 20.11 -11.95 -9.34
N ASN A 192 20.27 -11.81 -10.66
CA ASN A 192 19.94 -12.86 -11.63
C ASN A 192 18.50 -13.41 -11.46
N ARG A 193 17.54 -12.51 -11.21
CA ARG A 193 16.12 -12.83 -11.09
C ARG A 193 15.37 -12.46 -12.37
N GLU A 194 14.13 -12.94 -12.49
CA GLU A 194 13.28 -12.61 -13.63
C GLU A 194 13.17 -11.09 -13.82
N ALA A 195 13.38 -10.65 -15.05
CA ALA A 195 13.42 -9.23 -15.39
C ALA A 195 12.00 -8.67 -15.58
N PHE A 196 11.77 -7.47 -15.06
CA PHE A 196 10.55 -6.71 -15.39
C PHE A 196 10.57 -6.29 -16.86
N ALA A 197 9.40 -6.36 -17.50
CA ALA A 197 9.21 -5.87 -18.86
C ALA A 197 9.10 -4.33 -18.94
N ILE A 198 9.99 -3.59 -18.26
CA ILE A 198 9.96 -2.13 -18.14
C ILE A 198 9.92 -1.40 -19.49
N LYS A 199 10.48 -2.01 -20.55
CA LYS A 199 10.46 -1.46 -21.91
C LYS A 199 9.06 -1.42 -22.53
N LYS A 200 8.11 -2.21 -22.04
CA LYS A 200 6.73 -2.24 -22.51
C LYS A 200 5.87 -1.12 -21.89
N LEU A 201 6.31 -0.54 -20.77
CA LEU A 201 5.56 0.50 -20.05
C LEU A 201 5.60 1.82 -20.82
N GLN A 202 4.42 2.36 -21.10
CA GLN A 202 4.27 3.66 -21.74
C GLN A 202 4.23 4.78 -20.71
N VAL A 203 3.65 4.53 -19.54
CA VAL A 203 3.54 5.51 -18.47
C VAL A 203 4.89 5.67 -17.77
N LYS A 204 5.53 6.82 -17.95
CA LYS A 204 6.85 7.15 -17.35
C LYS A 204 6.79 8.35 -16.40
N GLU A 205 5.84 9.25 -16.63
CA GLU A 205 5.50 10.33 -15.71
C GLU A 205 4.36 9.81 -14.85
N ILE A 206 4.73 9.31 -13.66
CA ILE A 206 3.86 8.43 -12.85
C ILE A 206 2.79 9.25 -12.15
N THR A 207 3.19 10.32 -11.49
CA THR A 207 2.33 11.15 -10.66
C THR A 207 1.28 11.87 -11.50
N GLY A 208 1.65 12.50 -12.62
CA GLY A 208 0.67 13.15 -13.48
C GLY A 208 -0.22 12.17 -14.23
N HIS A 209 0.26 10.96 -14.59
CA HIS A 209 -0.63 9.91 -15.11
C HIS A 209 -1.67 9.47 -14.09
N ILE A 210 -1.26 9.13 -12.86
CA ILE A 210 -2.19 8.74 -11.78
C ILE A 210 -3.21 9.85 -11.53
N THR A 211 -2.75 11.09 -11.41
CA THR A 211 -3.61 12.26 -11.17
C THR A 211 -4.64 12.42 -12.29
N LYS A 212 -4.18 12.41 -13.54
CA LYS A 212 -5.06 12.56 -14.71
C LYS A 212 -6.06 11.42 -14.81
N PHE A 213 -5.61 10.17 -14.65
CA PHE A 213 -6.47 8.99 -14.75
C PHE A 213 -7.55 9.00 -13.66
N LEU A 214 -7.19 9.33 -12.42
CA LEU A 214 -8.15 9.43 -11.32
C LEU A 214 -9.21 10.52 -11.58
N GLN A 215 -8.80 11.64 -12.15
CA GLN A 215 -9.69 12.75 -12.50
C GLN A 215 -10.60 12.46 -13.69
N SER A 216 -10.09 11.83 -14.76
CA SER A 216 -10.87 11.62 -15.97
C SER A 216 -11.67 10.32 -15.97
N GLU A 217 -11.16 9.24 -15.37
CA GLU A 217 -11.74 7.90 -15.48
C GLU A 217 -12.35 7.35 -14.18
N CYS A 218 -12.02 7.95 -13.02
CA CYS A 218 -12.37 7.38 -11.71
C CYS A 218 -13.28 8.27 -10.84
N ASN A 219 -13.76 9.41 -11.36
CA ASN A 219 -14.60 10.35 -10.61
C ASN A 219 -13.95 10.82 -9.28
N MET A 220 -12.63 11.01 -9.28
CA MET A 220 -11.87 11.49 -8.12
C MET A 220 -11.28 12.86 -8.42
N LYS A 221 -11.43 13.83 -7.53
CA LYS A 221 -10.71 15.11 -7.60
C LYS A 221 -9.45 15.09 -6.75
N PHE A 222 -8.41 15.77 -7.21
CA PHE A 222 -7.27 16.10 -6.36
C PHE A 222 -7.73 16.98 -5.19
N HIS A 223 -7.40 16.58 -3.97
CA HIS A 223 -7.81 17.27 -2.75
C HIS A 223 -6.63 18.00 -2.10
N ALA A 224 -5.51 17.30 -1.87
CA ALA A 224 -4.32 17.88 -1.25
C ALA A 224 -3.04 17.14 -1.64
N CYS A 225 -1.90 17.81 -1.48
CA CYS A 225 -0.58 17.21 -1.56
C CYS A 225 0.15 17.48 -0.24
N PHE A 226 0.60 16.42 0.43
CA PHE A 226 1.31 16.53 1.70
C PHE A 226 2.80 16.25 1.54
N GLY A 227 3.59 17.26 1.91
CA GLY A 227 5.04 17.20 2.07
C GLY A 227 5.86 16.83 0.83
N GLU A 228 7.17 16.93 1.02
CA GLU A 228 8.18 16.18 0.28
C GLU A 228 8.95 15.41 1.36
N THR A 229 8.71 14.10 1.50
CA THR A 229 9.46 13.25 2.44
C THR A 229 10.96 13.43 2.22
N SER A 230 11.81 13.10 3.20
CA SER A 230 13.27 13.29 3.06
C SER A 230 13.92 12.55 1.86
N TRP A 231 13.17 11.70 1.16
CA TRP A 231 13.57 10.94 -0.03
C TRP A 231 13.00 11.52 -1.35
N GLY A 232 12.35 12.68 -1.28
CA GLY A 232 11.76 13.38 -2.43
C GLY A 232 10.46 12.76 -2.92
N ARG A 233 9.59 12.27 -2.01
CA ARG A 233 8.26 11.73 -2.37
C ARG A 233 7.17 12.52 -1.67
N SER A 234 6.14 12.85 -2.43
CA SER A 234 4.94 13.53 -1.94
C SER A 234 3.79 12.55 -1.77
N LEU A 235 2.89 12.89 -0.85
CA LEU A 235 1.65 12.16 -0.61
C LEU A 235 0.51 12.90 -1.29
N TYR A 236 -0.25 12.22 -2.12
CA TYR A 236 -1.34 12.81 -2.89
C TYR A 236 -2.67 12.29 -2.38
N LEU A 237 -3.50 13.19 -1.89
CA LEU A 237 -4.85 12.89 -1.44
C LEU A 237 -5.85 13.23 -2.53
N PHE A 238 -6.68 12.26 -2.86
CA PHE A 238 -7.80 12.40 -3.78
C PHE A 238 -9.11 12.15 -3.04
N GLN A 239 -10.18 12.78 -3.51
CA GLN A 239 -11.52 12.67 -2.95
C GLN A 239 -12.50 12.29 -4.06
N LYS A 240 -13.42 11.36 -3.78
CA LYS A 240 -14.52 11.02 -4.69
C LYS A 240 -15.46 12.23 -4.83
N ASN A 241 -15.88 12.56 -6.05
CA ASN A 241 -16.86 13.62 -6.27
C ASN A 241 -18.25 13.22 -5.78
#